data_AF-A0A0J9TZZ3-F1
#
_entry.id   AF-A0A0J9TZZ3-F1
#
_cell.length_a   1.000
_cell.length_b   1.000
_cell.length_c   1.000
_cell.angle_alpha   90.00
_cell.angle_beta   90.00
_cell.angle_gamma   90.00
#
_symmetry.space_group_name_H-M   'P 1'
#
loop_
_entity.id
_entity.type
_entity.pdbx_description
1 polymer ?
#
loop_
_entity_poly.entity_id
_entity_poly.type
_entity_poly.pdbx_seq_one_letter_code
_entity_poly.pdbx_strand_id
1 'polypeptide(L)'
;FFLPQINDIDKLTSKYWYSKFDRGLNACENVQFCRDIKKELQERYYILPSISNEIVKAVCYVYDRKKNHKNDFDKEYCSYLYYWLGDKIYNNIVNKSLFSQIIRMIYDELNYNNIESIPICNHVNSSIDPYYFNINKLLFDYSKDYENIRIDTASGNTTCDRVYKDYLAEYIRIYIDAYLTCKQGDHKKYDCDKFSSILNSELYNELSTFNCRERQNVVQTPERPTQPEYKE
;
A
#
# COMPACT_ATOMS: atom_id res chain seq x y z
N PHE A 1 -6.11 -9.81 -25.02
CA PHE A 1 -4.88 -9.89 -24.22
C PHE A 1 -4.75 -8.58 -23.45
N PHE A 2 -5.09 -8.61 -22.14
CA PHE A 2 -4.82 -7.47 -21.26
C PHE A 2 -3.31 -7.43 -21.02
N LEU A 3 -2.74 -6.23 -21.13
CA LEU A 3 -1.31 -6.01 -21.25
C LEU A 3 -0.85 -5.19 -20.04
N PRO A 4 -0.08 -5.77 -19.09
CA PRO A 4 0.42 -5.04 -17.92
C PRO A 4 1.22 -3.79 -18.32
N GLN A 5 0.88 -2.65 -17.73
CA GLN A 5 1.43 -1.30 -17.92
C GLN A 5 1.49 -0.58 -16.56
N ILE A 6 2.13 0.59 -16.49
CA ILE A 6 2.13 1.45 -15.29
C ILE A 6 0.71 1.70 -14.73
N ASN A 7 -0.30 1.79 -15.61
CA ASN A 7 -1.71 1.93 -15.24
C ASN A 7 -2.29 0.69 -14.54
N ASP A 8 -1.63 -0.47 -14.61
CA ASP A 8 -2.02 -1.69 -13.92
C ASP A 8 -1.45 -1.74 -12.49
N ILE A 9 -0.36 -1.02 -12.21
CA ILE A 9 0.08 -0.76 -10.82
C ILE A 9 -1.00 0.04 -10.09
N ASP A 10 -1.59 1.04 -10.73
CA ASP A 10 -2.66 1.85 -10.14
C ASP A 10 -3.98 1.08 -9.93
N LYS A 11 -4.10 -0.11 -10.54
CA LYS A 11 -5.25 -1.02 -10.38
C LYS A 11 -5.03 -2.08 -9.29
N LEU A 12 -3.82 -2.15 -8.72
CA LEU A 12 -3.54 -3.05 -7.61
C LEU A 12 -4.49 -2.79 -6.44
N THR A 13 -4.88 -3.85 -5.75
CA THR A 13 -5.86 -3.81 -4.66
C THR A 13 -5.41 -2.84 -3.57
N SER A 14 -4.12 -2.88 -3.21
CA SER A 14 -3.52 -1.97 -2.24
C SER A 14 -3.67 -0.50 -2.66
N LYS A 15 -3.31 -0.18 -3.91
CA LYS A 15 -3.40 1.16 -4.50
C LYS A 15 -4.83 1.66 -4.61
N TYR A 16 -5.77 0.78 -4.98
CA TYR A 16 -7.19 1.10 -4.99
C TYR A 16 -7.67 1.56 -3.61
N TRP A 17 -7.32 0.85 -2.54
CA TRP A 17 -7.73 1.23 -1.19
C TRP A 17 -7.05 2.50 -0.70
N TYR A 18 -5.75 2.67 -0.94
CA TYR A 18 -5.04 3.91 -0.65
C TYR A 18 -5.67 5.12 -1.34
N SER A 19 -6.10 4.96 -2.60
CA SER A 19 -6.78 6.03 -3.33
C SER A 19 -8.10 6.47 -2.68
N LYS A 20 -8.77 5.59 -1.91
CA LYS A 20 -9.98 5.97 -1.16
C LYS A 20 -9.66 6.91 -0.01
N PHE A 21 -8.51 6.73 0.62
CA PHE A 21 -8.02 7.61 1.67
C PHE A 21 -7.60 8.97 1.11
N ASP A 22 -6.87 8.98 -0.02
CA ASP A 22 -6.49 10.22 -0.69
C ASP A 22 -7.71 11.05 -1.15
N ARG A 23 -8.79 10.38 -1.59
CA ARG A 23 -10.03 11.03 -2.03
C ARG A 23 -11.02 11.35 -0.91
N GLY A 24 -10.73 10.98 0.34
CA GLY A 24 -11.68 10.90 1.45
C GLY A 24 -12.70 12.03 1.50
N LEU A 25 -13.98 11.67 1.60
CA LEU A 25 -15.10 12.62 1.71
C LEU A 25 -15.05 13.36 3.05
N ASN A 26 -15.42 14.65 3.07
CA ASN A 26 -15.35 15.55 4.23
C ASN A 26 -16.34 15.23 5.38
N ALA A 27 -16.89 14.01 5.45
CA ALA A 27 -18.13 13.74 6.19
C ALA A 27 -18.01 13.81 7.72
N CYS A 28 -16.81 13.79 8.30
CA CYS A 28 -16.63 13.84 9.76
C CYS A 28 -15.66 14.92 10.28
N GLU A 29 -15.37 15.97 9.50
CA GLU A 29 -14.60 17.14 10.00
C GLU A 29 -15.25 17.81 11.22
N ASN A 30 -16.57 17.68 11.36
CA ASN A 30 -17.34 18.18 12.50
C ASN A 30 -17.36 17.22 13.71
N VAL A 31 -16.68 16.08 13.64
CA VAL A 31 -16.59 15.13 14.75
C VAL A 31 -15.41 15.48 15.66
N GLN A 32 -15.62 15.37 16.98
CA GLN A 32 -14.67 15.84 18.00
C GLN A 32 -13.30 15.13 17.89
N PHE A 33 -13.25 13.80 17.87
CA PHE A 33 -11.96 13.08 17.77
C PHE A 33 -11.18 13.44 16.49
N CYS A 34 -11.86 13.75 15.38
CA CYS A 34 -11.19 14.20 14.15
C CYS A 34 -10.52 15.58 14.33
N ARG A 35 -11.16 16.50 15.07
CA ARG A 35 -10.54 17.76 15.47
C ARG A 35 -9.37 17.54 16.41
N ASP A 36 -9.49 16.60 17.34
CA ASP A 36 -8.44 16.31 18.33
C ASP A 36 -7.20 15.71 17.67
N ILE A 37 -7.37 14.73 16.76
CA ILE A 37 -6.29 14.22 15.90
C ILE A 37 -5.62 15.37 15.15
N LYS A 38 -6.42 16.21 14.46
CA LYS A 38 -5.89 17.33 13.68
C LYS A 38 -5.04 18.27 14.54
N LYS A 39 -5.54 18.61 15.72
CA LYS A 39 -4.89 19.49 16.69
C LYS A 39 -3.58 18.90 17.18
N GLU A 40 -3.58 17.64 17.64
CA GLU A 40 -2.37 16.95 18.10
C GLU A 40 -1.31 16.89 16.99
N LEU A 41 -1.70 16.54 15.76
CA LEU A 41 -0.79 16.49 14.61
C LEU A 41 -0.11 17.84 14.36
N GLN A 42 -0.87 18.94 14.40
CA GLN A 42 -0.36 20.27 14.09
C GLN A 42 0.41 20.92 15.24
N GLU A 43 -0.10 20.84 16.47
CA GLU A 43 0.45 21.57 17.62
C GLU A 43 1.57 20.80 18.31
N ARG A 44 1.44 19.47 18.44
CA ARG A 44 2.40 18.64 19.19
C ARG A 44 3.45 18.00 18.29
N TYR A 45 3.04 17.53 17.11
CA TYR A 45 3.92 16.82 16.19
C TYR A 45 4.39 17.69 15.01
N TYR A 46 3.92 18.95 14.92
CA TYR A 46 4.30 19.93 13.92
C TYR A 46 4.13 19.44 12.46
N ILE A 47 3.14 18.57 12.23
CA ILE A 47 2.79 18.11 10.89
C ILE A 47 2.04 19.23 10.16
N LEU A 48 2.41 19.44 8.88
CA LEU A 48 1.84 20.49 8.05
C LEU A 48 0.31 20.41 7.99
N PRO A 49 -0.40 21.55 8.01
CA PRO A 49 -1.87 21.55 8.00
C PRO A 49 -2.50 20.78 6.84
N SER A 50 -1.89 20.80 5.65
CA SER A 50 -2.34 20.02 4.48
C SER A 50 -2.30 18.51 4.75
N ILE A 51 -1.19 18.01 5.30
CA ILE A 51 -1.01 16.59 5.62
C ILE A 51 -1.94 16.17 6.77
N SER A 52 -2.09 17.00 7.80
CA SER A 52 -3.03 16.73 8.89
C SER A 52 -4.47 16.62 8.40
N ASN A 53 -4.87 17.42 7.40
CA ASN A 53 -6.19 17.30 6.77
C ASN A 53 -6.34 15.99 6.00
N GLU A 54 -5.33 15.56 5.24
CA GLU A 54 -5.33 14.27 4.54
C GLU A 54 -5.47 13.10 5.52
N ILE A 55 -4.70 13.12 6.61
CA ILE A 55 -4.75 12.10 7.66
C ILE A 55 -6.15 12.02 8.26
N VAL A 56 -6.75 13.15 8.64
CA VAL A 56 -8.09 13.18 9.23
C VAL A 56 -9.12 12.63 8.25
N LYS A 57 -9.05 12.96 6.96
CA LYS A 57 -9.96 12.40 5.94
C LYS A 57 -9.84 10.88 5.79
N ALA A 58 -8.62 10.34 5.84
CA ALA A 58 -8.40 8.90 5.78
C ALA A 58 -8.96 8.17 7.01
N VAL A 59 -8.69 8.70 8.20
CA VAL A 59 -9.20 8.17 9.48
C VAL A 59 -10.72 8.23 9.50
N CYS A 60 -11.28 9.35 9.04
CA CYS A 60 -12.71 9.59 8.90
C CYS A 60 -13.40 8.55 8.03
N TYR A 61 -12.78 8.23 6.88
CA TYR A 61 -13.29 7.21 5.97
C TYR A 61 -13.46 5.86 6.67
N VAL A 62 -12.46 5.42 7.44
CA VAL A 62 -12.53 4.15 8.19
C VAL A 62 -13.61 4.19 9.27
N TYR A 63 -13.72 5.30 10.00
CA TYR A 63 -14.80 5.51 10.97
C TYR A 63 -16.20 5.39 10.33
N ASP A 64 -16.45 6.11 9.24
CA ASP A 64 -17.75 6.09 8.56
C ASP A 64 -18.08 4.71 8.00
N ARG A 65 -17.08 3.97 7.48
CA ARG A 65 -17.26 2.58 7.03
C ARG A 65 -17.70 1.70 8.19
N LYS A 66 -17.07 1.82 9.36
CA LYS A 66 -17.48 1.06 10.56
C LYS A 66 -18.87 1.43 11.02
N LYS A 67 -19.19 2.73 11.05
CA LYS A 67 -20.49 3.25 11.47
C LYS A 67 -21.63 2.74 10.56
N ASN A 68 -21.43 2.74 9.25
CA ASN A 68 -22.45 2.37 8.27
C ASN A 68 -22.55 0.85 8.04
N HIS A 69 -21.48 0.09 8.33
CA HIS A 69 -21.41 -1.36 8.14
C HIS A 69 -20.96 -2.06 9.43
N LYS A 70 -21.64 -1.81 10.57
CA LYS A 70 -21.18 -2.28 11.90
C LYS A 70 -20.89 -3.77 11.97
N ASN A 71 -21.78 -4.60 11.40
CA ASN A 71 -21.71 -6.06 11.46
C ASN A 71 -20.76 -6.67 10.40
N ASP A 72 -20.60 -5.99 9.26
CA ASP A 72 -19.81 -6.47 8.11
C ASP A 72 -18.56 -5.62 7.89
N PHE A 73 -18.07 -4.99 8.95
CA PHE A 73 -16.89 -4.14 8.85
C PHE A 73 -15.65 -4.99 8.61
N ASP A 74 -15.04 -4.76 7.45
CA ASP A 74 -13.76 -5.37 7.11
C ASP A 74 -12.62 -4.75 7.94
N LYS A 75 -12.06 -5.55 8.85
CA LYS A 75 -10.92 -5.15 9.68
C LYS A 75 -9.66 -4.86 8.85
N GLU A 76 -9.61 -5.30 7.60
CA GLU A 76 -8.49 -5.01 6.71
C GLU A 76 -8.34 -3.51 6.42
N TYR A 77 -9.42 -2.72 6.50
CA TYR A 77 -9.34 -1.25 6.42
C TYR A 77 -8.38 -0.66 7.44
N CYS A 78 -8.29 -1.26 8.62
CA CYS A 78 -7.34 -0.83 9.64
C CYS A 78 -5.89 -1.13 9.25
N SER A 79 -5.64 -2.20 8.50
CA SER A 79 -4.29 -2.50 8.00
C SER A 79 -3.90 -1.59 6.85
N TYR A 80 -4.82 -1.33 5.89
CA TYR A 80 -4.58 -0.33 4.85
C TYR A 80 -4.34 1.06 5.47
N LEU A 81 -5.17 1.46 6.44
CA LEU A 81 -5.00 2.76 7.11
C LEU A 81 -3.62 2.84 7.78
N TYR A 82 -3.16 1.79 8.47
CA TYR A 82 -1.86 1.78 9.14
C TYR A 82 -0.72 2.04 8.16
N TYR A 83 -0.70 1.29 7.06
CA TYR A 83 0.37 1.40 6.07
C TYR A 83 0.32 2.71 5.27
N TRP A 84 -0.88 3.21 4.97
CA TRP A 84 -1.06 4.51 4.34
C TRP A 84 -0.64 5.66 5.25
N LEU A 85 -1.08 5.64 6.51
CA LEU A 85 -0.70 6.64 7.52
C LEU A 85 0.80 6.69 7.67
N GLY A 86 1.44 5.52 7.76
CA GLY A 86 2.87 5.51 7.96
C GLY A 86 3.64 6.02 6.74
N ASP A 87 3.21 5.76 5.51
CA ASP A 87 3.82 6.35 4.31
C ASP A 87 3.68 7.90 4.30
N LYS A 88 2.49 8.40 4.64
CA LYS A 88 2.22 9.85 4.74
C LYS A 88 3.01 10.51 5.86
N ILE A 89 3.00 9.94 7.05
CA ILE A 89 3.67 10.51 8.24
C ILE A 89 5.18 10.40 8.10
N TYR A 90 5.69 9.24 7.71
CA TYR A 90 7.13 9.01 7.64
C TYR A 90 7.80 10.02 6.73
N ASN A 91 7.24 10.32 5.56
CA ASN A 91 7.82 11.29 4.63
C ASN A 91 7.71 12.75 5.12
N ASN A 92 6.88 13.03 6.13
CA ASN A 92 6.55 14.39 6.58
C ASN A 92 6.98 14.72 8.02
N ILE A 93 7.66 13.81 8.72
CA ILE A 93 8.23 14.09 10.06
C ILE A 93 9.76 14.17 10.03
N VAL A 94 10.29 15.15 10.76
CA VAL A 94 11.74 15.33 10.94
C VAL A 94 12.31 14.26 11.88
N ASN A 95 11.68 14.10 13.05
CA ASN A 95 12.11 13.12 14.03
C ASN A 95 11.33 11.80 13.87
N LYS A 96 12.00 10.78 13.30
CA LYS A 96 11.37 9.48 13.05
C LYS A 96 10.97 8.73 14.33
N SER A 97 11.56 9.05 15.49
CA SER A 97 11.16 8.41 16.76
C SER A 97 9.76 8.80 17.23
N LEU A 98 9.16 9.85 16.65
CA LEU A 98 7.77 10.23 16.89
C LEU A 98 6.77 9.39 16.10
N PHE A 99 7.22 8.65 15.09
CA PHE A 99 6.36 7.85 14.21
C PHE A 99 5.40 6.96 15.00
N SER A 100 5.95 6.16 15.91
CA SER A 100 5.20 5.22 16.73
C SER A 100 4.17 5.90 17.63
N GLN A 101 4.51 7.08 18.14
CA GLN A 101 3.65 7.88 19.01
C GLN A 101 2.48 8.48 18.24
N ILE A 102 2.74 8.99 17.03
CA ILE A 102 1.73 9.58 16.16
C ILE A 102 0.73 8.50 15.72
N ILE A 103 1.21 7.34 15.24
CA ILE A 103 0.34 6.24 14.85
C ILE A 103 -0.52 5.78 16.03
N ARG A 104 0.08 5.58 17.20
CA ARG A 104 -0.67 5.18 18.40
C ARG A 104 -1.75 6.21 18.76
N MET A 105 -1.39 7.50 18.79
CA MET A 105 -2.34 8.58 19.07
C MET A 105 -3.53 8.54 18.10
N ILE A 106 -3.30 8.40 16.80
CA ILE A 106 -4.38 8.34 15.81
C ILE A 106 -5.33 7.15 16.06
N TYR A 107 -4.78 5.96 16.35
CA TYR A 107 -5.59 4.78 16.62
C TYR A 107 -6.32 4.86 17.96
N ASP A 108 -5.71 5.48 18.98
CA ASP A 108 -6.35 5.73 20.28
C ASP A 108 -7.57 6.64 20.12
N GLU A 109 -7.40 7.76 19.42
CA GLU A 109 -8.49 8.69 19.10
C GLU A 109 -9.60 8.01 18.28
N LEU A 110 -9.23 7.25 17.25
CA LEU A 110 -10.19 6.51 16.42
C LEU A 110 -10.98 5.47 17.23
N ASN A 111 -10.34 4.77 18.18
CA ASN A 111 -10.96 3.65 18.89
C ASN A 111 -11.74 4.05 20.14
N TYR A 112 -11.30 5.08 20.86
CA TYR A 112 -11.82 5.37 22.20
C TYR A 112 -12.55 6.70 22.30
N ASN A 113 -12.22 7.67 21.44
CA ASN A 113 -12.81 9.00 21.48
C ASN A 113 -13.85 9.21 20.35
N ASN A 114 -14.14 8.17 19.57
CA ASN A 114 -15.21 8.23 18.59
C ASN A 114 -16.60 8.29 19.26
N ILE A 115 -17.57 8.92 18.58
CA ILE A 115 -18.91 9.21 19.13
C ILE A 115 -19.64 7.96 19.64
N GLU A 116 -19.38 6.82 19.01
CA GLU A 116 -20.08 5.57 19.31
C GLU A 116 -19.37 4.78 20.43
N SER A 117 -18.19 5.24 20.89
CA SER A 117 -17.32 4.56 21.84
C SER A 117 -17.05 3.09 21.49
N ILE A 118 -17.05 2.78 20.18
CA ILE A 118 -16.81 1.42 19.68
C ILE A 118 -15.35 1.27 19.25
N PRO A 119 -14.65 0.19 19.67
CA PRO A 119 -13.36 -0.15 19.08
C PRO A 119 -13.54 -0.45 17.58
N ILE A 120 -12.77 0.23 16.74
CA ILE A 120 -12.86 0.13 15.28
C ILE A 120 -11.74 -0.75 14.75
N CYS A 121 -10.53 -0.39 15.16
CA CYS A 121 -9.30 -1.05 14.77
C CYS A 121 -8.63 -1.68 15.99
N ASN A 122 -7.96 -2.81 15.79
CA ASN A 122 -7.08 -3.32 16.83
C ASN A 122 -5.93 -2.33 17.03
N HIS A 123 -5.40 -2.29 18.26
CA HIS A 123 -4.16 -1.58 18.54
C HIS A 123 -3.05 -2.07 17.64
N VAL A 124 -2.29 -1.13 17.09
CA VAL A 124 -1.15 -1.45 16.26
C VAL A 124 0.10 -1.39 17.13
N ASN A 125 0.89 -2.47 17.11
CA ASN A 125 2.20 -2.42 17.73
C ASN A 125 3.09 -1.49 16.89
N SER A 126 3.25 -0.26 17.36
CA SER A 126 3.91 0.80 16.60
C SER A 126 5.42 0.85 16.81
N SER A 127 6.02 -0.08 17.56
CA SER A 127 7.47 -0.11 17.88
C SER A 127 8.38 -0.49 16.69
N ILE A 128 7.86 -0.52 15.47
CA ILE A 128 8.61 -0.92 14.29
C ILE A 128 9.56 0.21 13.89
N ASP A 129 10.84 -0.13 13.73
CA ASP A 129 11.83 0.78 13.16
C ASP A 129 11.33 1.27 11.78
N PRO A 130 11.45 2.56 11.46
CA PRO A 130 10.86 3.10 10.24
C PRO A 130 11.36 2.44 8.94
N TYR A 131 12.60 1.95 8.92
CA TYR A 131 13.13 1.19 7.79
C TYR A 131 12.36 -0.13 7.63
N TYR A 132 12.12 -0.84 8.74
CA TYR A 132 11.33 -2.07 8.73
C TYR A 132 9.86 -1.81 8.42
N PHE A 133 9.30 -0.66 8.82
CA PHE A 133 7.93 -0.31 8.46
C PHE A 133 7.71 -0.33 6.94
N ASN A 134 8.59 0.31 6.16
CA ASN A 134 8.45 0.38 4.70
C ASN A 134 8.56 -1.01 4.05
N ILE A 135 9.44 -1.86 4.56
CA ILE A 135 9.59 -3.23 4.08
C ILE A 135 8.33 -4.07 4.39
N ASN A 136 7.78 -3.94 5.60
CA ASN A 136 6.54 -4.62 5.98
C ASN A 136 5.33 -4.07 5.23
N LYS A 137 5.34 -2.78 4.85
CA LYS A 137 4.33 -2.21 3.96
C LYS A 137 4.35 -2.90 2.60
N LEU A 138 5.52 -3.09 1.99
CA LEU A 138 5.58 -3.76 0.68
C LEU A 138 5.08 -5.20 0.78
N LEU A 139 5.43 -5.91 1.86
CA LEU A 139 4.92 -7.27 2.10
C LEU A 139 3.41 -7.30 2.35
N PHE A 140 2.85 -6.23 2.94
CA PHE A 140 1.40 -6.09 3.04
C PHE A 140 0.75 -5.80 1.70
N ASP A 141 1.26 -4.85 0.92
CA ASP A 141 0.75 -4.55 -0.42
C ASP A 141 0.76 -5.83 -1.26
N TYR A 142 1.85 -6.61 -1.16
CA TYR A 142 1.97 -7.95 -1.73
C TYR A 142 0.82 -8.87 -1.37
N SER A 143 0.50 -8.96 -0.08
CA SER A 143 -0.54 -9.87 0.40
C SER A 143 -1.92 -9.58 -0.21
N LYS A 144 -2.11 -8.37 -0.77
CA LYS A 144 -3.36 -7.91 -1.39
C LYS A 144 -3.32 -7.94 -2.91
N ASP A 145 -2.12 -7.87 -3.47
CA ASP A 145 -1.90 -7.71 -4.90
C ASP A 145 -1.48 -9.02 -5.58
N TYR A 146 -1.10 -10.02 -4.78
CA TYR A 146 -0.59 -11.31 -5.22
C TYR A 146 -1.42 -11.96 -6.34
N GLU A 147 -2.74 -12.07 -6.15
CA GLU A 147 -3.61 -12.72 -7.12
C GLU A 147 -3.63 -12.00 -8.47
N ASN A 148 -3.60 -10.66 -8.46
CA ASN A 148 -3.53 -9.86 -9.68
C ASN A 148 -2.19 -10.07 -10.38
N ILE A 149 -1.09 -10.07 -9.62
CA ILE A 149 0.27 -10.29 -10.15
C ILE A 149 0.40 -11.70 -10.74
N ARG A 150 -0.16 -12.72 -10.08
CA ARG A 150 -0.17 -14.10 -10.58
C ARG A 150 -0.91 -14.17 -11.93
N ILE A 151 -2.07 -13.52 -12.04
CA ILE A 151 -2.84 -13.49 -13.29
C ILE A 151 -2.07 -12.76 -14.40
N ASP A 152 -1.48 -11.61 -14.09
CA ASP A 152 -0.72 -10.80 -15.05
C ASP A 152 0.49 -11.56 -15.60
N THR A 153 1.13 -12.38 -14.77
CA THR A 153 2.36 -13.13 -15.10
C THR A 153 2.13 -14.58 -15.52
N ALA A 154 0.88 -15.04 -15.60
CA ALA A 154 0.55 -16.45 -15.87
C ALA A 154 1.03 -16.96 -17.23
N SER A 155 1.27 -16.09 -18.22
CA SER A 155 1.77 -16.47 -19.54
C SER A 155 3.27 -16.21 -19.67
N GLY A 156 4.03 -17.22 -20.10
CA GLY A 156 5.45 -17.04 -20.44
C GLY A 156 5.73 -16.05 -21.58
N ASN A 157 4.69 -15.61 -22.30
CA ASN A 157 4.77 -14.57 -23.33
C ASN A 157 4.28 -13.20 -22.83
N THR A 158 3.94 -13.05 -21.54
CA THR A 158 3.55 -11.76 -20.97
C THR A 158 4.68 -10.75 -21.18
N THR A 159 4.31 -9.58 -21.70
CA THR A 159 5.22 -8.44 -21.81
C THR A 159 4.77 -7.32 -20.89
N CYS A 160 5.72 -6.61 -20.31
CA CYS A 160 5.49 -5.50 -19.37
C CYS A 160 6.43 -4.33 -19.71
N ASP A 161 6.12 -3.15 -19.19
CA ASP A 161 7.08 -2.05 -19.20
C ASP A 161 8.18 -2.25 -18.14
N ARG A 162 9.23 -1.43 -18.22
CA ARG A 162 10.36 -1.50 -17.30
C ARG A 162 9.97 -1.22 -15.85
N VAL A 163 9.01 -0.31 -15.63
CA VAL A 163 8.59 0.10 -14.28
C VAL A 163 7.90 -1.06 -13.57
N TYR A 164 6.97 -1.75 -14.25
CA TYR A 164 6.31 -2.93 -13.71
C TYR A 164 7.30 -4.07 -13.49
N LYS A 165 8.26 -4.26 -14.40
CA LYS A 165 9.30 -5.29 -14.27
C LYS A 165 10.18 -5.05 -13.04
N ASP A 166 10.60 -3.81 -12.81
CA ASP A 166 11.39 -3.43 -11.63
C ASP A 166 10.56 -3.59 -10.34
N TYR A 167 9.28 -3.22 -10.37
CA TYR A 167 8.34 -3.46 -9.26
C TYR A 167 8.21 -4.94 -8.92
N LEU A 168 8.01 -5.82 -9.93
CA LEU A 168 7.91 -7.26 -9.76
C LEU A 168 9.22 -7.87 -9.21
N ALA A 169 10.38 -7.38 -9.67
CA ALA A 169 11.66 -7.86 -9.17
C ALA A 169 11.87 -7.52 -7.69
N GLU A 170 11.57 -6.29 -7.29
CA GLU A 170 11.68 -5.84 -5.89
C GLU A 170 10.70 -6.60 -4.99
N TYR A 171 9.50 -6.85 -5.50
CA TYR A 171 8.47 -7.65 -4.86
C TYR A 171 8.93 -9.08 -4.56
N ILE A 172 9.46 -9.80 -5.57
CA ILE A 172 9.98 -11.16 -5.40
C ILE A 172 11.13 -11.16 -4.38
N ARG A 173 12.03 -10.18 -4.48
CA ARG A 173 13.19 -10.04 -3.58
C ARG A 173 12.76 -9.91 -2.12
N ILE A 174 11.79 -9.03 -1.83
CA ILE A 174 11.33 -8.78 -0.45
C ILE A 174 10.56 -9.98 0.11
N TYR A 175 9.75 -10.66 -0.69
CA TYR A 175 9.06 -11.87 -0.22
C TYR A 175 10.06 -12.97 0.13
N ILE A 176 11.04 -13.26 -0.74
CA ILE A 176 12.05 -14.30 -0.51
C ILE A 176 12.81 -14.02 0.79
N ASP A 177 13.24 -12.77 0.97
CA ASP A 177 13.95 -12.34 2.17
C ASP A 177 13.07 -12.47 3.43
N ALA A 178 11.80 -12.06 3.36
CA ALA A 178 10.84 -12.22 4.46
C ALA A 178 10.63 -13.70 4.82
N TYR A 179 10.42 -14.56 3.83
CA TYR A 179 10.20 -15.99 4.03
C TYR A 179 11.38 -16.65 4.74
N LEU A 180 12.60 -16.41 4.25
CA LEU A 180 13.81 -17.00 4.82
C LEU A 180 14.09 -16.46 6.23
N THR A 181 13.94 -15.15 6.43
CA THR A 181 14.15 -14.48 7.72
C THR A 181 13.16 -15.01 8.78
N CYS A 182 11.87 -15.07 8.43
CA CYS A 182 10.83 -15.56 9.33
C CYS A 182 10.99 -17.05 9.64
N LYS A 183 11.43 -17.87 8.67
CA LYS A 183 11.74 -19.29 8.93
C LYS A 183 12.92 -19.49 9.88
N GLN A 184 13.86 -18.56 9.92
CA GLN A 184 14.99 -18.58 10.85
C GLN A 184 14.60 -18.07 12.25
N GLY A 185 13.38 -17.56 12.43
CA GLY A 185 12.89 -17.04 13.71
C GLY A 185 13.41 -15.63 14.04
N ASP A 186 13.89 -14.86 13.04
CA ASP A 186 14.23 -13.46 13.24
C ASP A 186 13.02 -12.56 12.96
N HIS A 187 12.38 -12.12 14.05
CA HIS A 187 11.19 -11.26 14.01
C HIS A 187 11.53 -9.76 14.07
N LYS A 188 12.81 -9.37 13.98
CA LYS A 188 13.20 -7.94 14.08
C LYS A 188 12.81 -7.15 12.84
N LYS A 189 13.01 -7.76 11.67
CA LYS A 189 12.84 -7.09 10.37
C LYS A 189 11.42 -7.20 9.82
N TYR A 190 10.78 -8.35 10.01
CA TYR A 190 9.47 -8.66 9.45
C TYR A 190 8.49 -9.03 10.55
N ASP A 191 7.24 -8.60 10.38
CA ASP A 191 6.10 -9.02 11.21
C ASP A 191 5.62 -10.41 10.76
N CYS A 192 6.44 -11.42 11.08
CA CYS A 192 6.24 -12.79 10.60
C CYS A 192 4.89 -13.37 11.01
N ASP A 193 4.38 -13.01 12.20
CA ASP A 193 3.10 -13.51 12.70
C ASP A 193 1.95 -12.97 11.84
N LYS A 194 1.98 -11.67 11.53
CA LYS A 194 1.00 -11.01 10.66
C LYS A 194 0.98 -11.60 9.24
N PHE A 195 2.15 -12.00 8.73
CA PHE A 195 2.29 -12.51 7.37
C PHE A 195 2.39 -14.02 7.27
N SER A 196 2.22 -14.75 8.38
CA SER A 196 2.38 -16.20 8.46
C SER A 196 1.52 -16.96 7.44
N SER A 197 0.32 -16.47 7.12
CA SER A 197 -0.57 -17.09 6.13
C SER A 197 -0.04 -17.03 4.70
N ILE A 198 0.69 -15.96 4.34
CA ILE A 198 1.24 -15.79 2.99
C ILE A 198 2.67 -16.31 2.89
N LEU A 199 3.45 -16.33 3.97
CA LEU A 199 4.85 -16.77 3.97
C LEU A 199 4.97 -18.31 3.98
N ASN A 200 4.52 -18.95 2.89
CA ASN A 200 4.50 -20.40 2.74
C ASN A 200 5.42 -20.90 1.61
N SER A 201 5.73 -22.20 1.63
CA SER A 201 6.66 -22.83 0.67
C SER A 201 6.09 -22.94 -0.74
N GLU A 202 4.78 -23.07 -0.90
CA GLU A 202 4.13 -23.14 -2.21
C GLU A 202 4.36 -21.84 -2.96
N LEU A 203 4.01 -20.72 -2.33
CA LEU A 203 4.20 -19.40 -2.89
C LEU A 203 5.67 -19.04 -3.09
N TYR A 204 6.55 -19.43 -2.14
CA TYR A 204 7.99 -19.27 -2.32
C TYR A 204 8.52 -19.93 -3.60
N ASN A 205 8.03 -21.13 -3.92
CA ASN A 205 8.44 -21.85 -5.13
C ASN A 205 7.82 -21.21 -6.39
N GLU A 206 6.56 -20.80 -6.31
CA GLU A 206 5.82 -20.19 -7.42
C GLU A 206 6.43 -18.86 -7.87
N LEU A 207 6.96 -18.05 -6.95
CA LEU A 207 7.54 -16.73 -7.28
C LEU A 207 8.67 -16.79 -8.30
N SER A 208 9.42 -17.90 -8.36
CA SER A 208 10.46 -18.10 -9.38
C SER A 208 9.91 -18.12 -10.81
N THR A 209 8.61 -18.40 -10.96
CA THR A 209 7.91 -18.44 -12.25
C THR A 209 7.43 -17.06 -12.69
N PHE A 210 7.28 -16.10 -11.77
CA PHE A 210 6.77 -14.78 -12.08
C PHE A 210 7.81 -13.98 -12.85
N ASN A 211 7.55 -13.77 -14.12
CA ASN A 211 8.36 -12.92 -14.97
C ASN A 211 7.51 -12.28 -16.05
N CYS A 212 8.06 -11.23 -16.65
CA CYS A 212 7.52 -10.64 -17.86
C CYS A 212 8.66 -10.14 -18.73
N ARG A 213 8.51 -10.27 -20.05
CA ARG A 213 9.49 -9.75 -21.01
C ARG A 213 9.29 -8.25 -21.16
N GLU A 214 10.35 -7.49 -20.94
CA GLU A 214 10.32 -6.04 -21.14
C GLU A 214 10.03 -5.72 -22.61
N ARG A 215 9.05 -4.85 -22.85
CA ARG A 215 8.72 -4.39 -24.21
C ARG A 215 9.87 -3.53 -24.73
N GLN A 216 10.42 -3.91 -25.88
CA GLN A 216 11.22 -2.98 -26.67
C GLN A 216 10.26 -1.94 -27.27
N ASN A 217 10.55 -0.66 -27.09
CA ASN A 217 9.83 0.40 -27.81
C ASN A 217 10.02 0.13 -29.31
N VAL A 218 8.99 -0.39 -29.98
CA VAL A 218 9.00 -0.49 -31.44
C VAL A 218 8.96 0.94 -31.94
N VAL A 219 10.13 1.48 -32.30
CA VAL A 219 10.21 2.65 -33.18
C VAL A 219 9.43 2.25 -34.42
N GLN A 220 8.29 2.91 -34.67
CA GLN A 220 7.63 2.83 -35.95
C GLN A 220 8.65 3.33 -36.97
N THR A 221 9.32 2.42 -37.66
CA THR A 221 10.16 2.75 -38.80
C THR A 221 9.26 3.50 -39.79
N PRO A 222 9.58 4.73 -40.21
CA PRO A 222 8.81 5.41 -41.24
C PRO A 222 8.75 4.51 -42.46
N GLU A 223 7.55 4.27 -43.00
CA GLU A 223 7.39 3.58 -44.27
C GLU A 223 8.31 4.23 -45.30
N ARG A 224 9.16 3.39 -45.92
CA ARG A 224 10.07 3.83 -46.97
C ARG A 224 9.20 4.41 -48.10
N PRO A 225 9.42 5.66 -48.56
CA PRO A 225 8.63 6.23 -49.64
C PRO A 225 8.73 5.34 -50.89
N THR A 226 7.57 4.96 -51.43
CA THR A 226 7.46 4.28 -52.72
C THR A 226 8.03 5.20 -53.80
N GLN A 227 9.05 4.73 -54.53
CA GLN A 227 9.55 5.45 -55.72
C GLN A 227 8.46 5.44 -56.81
N PRO A 228 8.22 6.57 -57.50
CA PRO A 228 7.26 6.60 -58.60
C PRO A 228 7.78 5.81 -59.82
N GLU A 229 6.92 4.96 -60.37
CA GLU A 229 7.09 4.35 -61.69
C GLU A 229 7.18 5.45 -62.76
N TYR A 230 8.31 5.52 -63.45
CA TYR A 230 8.38 6.19 -64.74
C TYR A 230 7.79 5.25 -65.80
N LYS A 231 6.67 5.67 -66.40
CA LYS A 231 6.16 5.09 -67.64
C LYS A 231 6.90 5.72 -68.82
N GLU A 232 7.58 4.89 -69.60
CA GLU A 232 7.98 5.20 -70.98
C GLU A 232 6.75 5.30 -71.91
#